data_AF-A0A0F9CRU1-F1
#
_entry.id   AF-A0A0F9CRU1-F1
#
_cell.length_a   1.000
_cell.length_b   1.000
_cell.length_c   1.000
_cell.angle_alpha   90.00
_cell.angle_beta   90.00
_cell.angle_gamma   90.00
#
_symmetry.space_group_name_H-M   'P 1'
#
loop_
_entity.id
_entity.type
_entity.pdbx_description
1 polymer ?
#
loop_
_entity_poly.entity_id
_entity_poly.type
_entity_poly.pdbx_seq_one_letter_code
_entity_poly.pdbx_strand_id
1 'polypeptide(L)' 'MTNGAVDDTLQEIAEQLATAKASLPDAELLVEILEEAGEDASEVRALITETRVRIVGWERTLQRRGITVPSPKSKEEE' A
#
# COMPACT_ATOMS: atom_id res chain seq x y z
N MET A 1 9.48 -13.06 -27.27
CA MET A 1 10.31 -12.15 -26.44
C MET A 1 9.46 -11.05 -25.80
N THR A 2 8.27 -11.35 -25.26
CA THR A 2 7.30 -10.34 -24.81
C THR A 2 6.89 -10.46 -23.35
N ASN A 3 7.14 -11.60 -22.70
CA ASN A 3 6.71 -11.82 -21.32
C ASN A 3 7.64 -11.17 -20.29
N GLY A 4 8.94 -11.07 -20.55
CA GLY A 4 9.90 -10.50 -19.60
C GLY A 4 9.58 -9.07 -19.18
N ALA A 5 9.30 -8.17 -20.13
CA ALA A 5 8.98 -6.78 -19.81
C ALA A 5 7.68 -6.61 -19.00
N VAL A 6 6.69 -7.49 -19.22
CA VAL A 6 5.43 -7.47 -18.46
C VAL A 6 5.67 -7.98 -17.04
N ASP A 7 6.46 -9.05 -16.90
CA ASP A 7 6.79 -9.63 -15.60
C ASP A 7 7.63 -8.64 -14.76
N ASP A 8 8.59 -7.95 -15.37
CA ASP A 8 9.38 -6.88 -14.74
C ASP A 8 8.48 -5.73 -14.24
N THR A 9 7.52 -5.30 -15.07
CA THR A 9 6.57 -4.23 -14.71
C THR A 9 5.68 -4.65 -13.54
N LEU A 10 5.20 -5.89 -13.54
CA LEU A 10 4.34 -6.39 -12.46
C LEU A 10 5.14 -6.57 -11.15
N GLN A 11 6.42 -6.90 -11.25
CA GLN A 11 7.32 -6.96 -10.10
C GLN A 11 7.55 -5.56 -9.50
N GLU A 12 7.79 -4.55 -10.34
CA GLU A 12 7.90 -3.16 -9.92
C GLU A 12 6.60 -2.68 -9.23
N ILE A 13 5.44 -3.01 -9.79
CA ILE A 13 4.14 -2.72 -9.16
C ILE A 13 4.05 -3.38 -7.78
N ALA A 14 4.52 -4.62 -7.62
CA ALA A 14 4.50 -5.32 -6.34
C ALA A 14 5.35 -4.61 -5.27
N GLU A 15 6.51 -4.08 -5.65
CA GLU A 15 7.39 -3.32 -4.76
C GLU A 15 6.79 -1.97 -4.33
N GLN A 16 6.19 -1.25 -5.28
CA GLN A 16 5.48 0.00 -5.00
C GLN A 16 4.25 -0.25 -4.10
N LEU A 17 3.55 -1.36 -4.33
CA LEU A 17 2.38 -1.73 -3.53
C LEU A 17 2.77 -2.08 -2.09
N ALA A 18 3.90 -2.78 -1.90
CA ALA A 18 4.44 -3.05 -0.57
C ALA A 18 4.78 -1.76 0.17
N THR A 19 5.37 -0.78 -0.51
CA THR A 19 5.70 0.54 0.04
C THR A 19 4.44 1.30 0.45
N ALA A 20 3.46 1.41 -0.44
CA ALA A 20 2.19 2.08 -0.16
C ALA A 20 1.43 1.44 1.01
N LYS A 21 1.47 0.11 1.12
CA LYS A 21 0.88 -0.63 2.24
C LYS A 21 1.60 -0.34 3.55
N ALA A 22 2.93 -0.26 3.52
CA ALA A 22 3.74 0.04 4.70
C ALA A 22 3.51 1.45 5.24
N SER A 23 3.13 2.42 4.40
CA SER A 23 2.83 3.80 4.82
C SER A 23 1.40 4.02 5.32
N LEU A 24 0.48 3.07 5.15
CA LEU A 24 -0.91 3.22 5.61
C LEU A 24 -1.02 3.46 7.14
N PRO A 25 -0.29 2.73 8.02
CA PRO A 25 -0.38 2.96 9.45
C PRO A 25 0.05 4.38 9.85
N ASP A 26 1.10 4.92 9.21
CA ASP A 26 1.55 6.30 9.46
C ASP A 26 0.47 7.31 9.06
N ALA A 27 -0.21 7.09 7.93
CA ALA A 27 -1.31 7.94 7.50
C ALA A 27 -2.52 7.86 8.45
N GLU A 28 -2.81 6.69 9.02
CA GLU A 28 -3.85 6.52 10.05
C GLU A 28 -3.51 7.31 11.32
N LEU A 29 -2.27 7.22 11.78
CA LEU A 29 -1.79 7.97 12.95
C LEU A 29 -1.90 9.49 12.72
N LEU A 30 -1.58 9.98 11.53
CA LEU A 30 -1.72 11.40 11.20
C LEU A 30 -3.18 11.87 11.27
N VAL A 31 -4.12 11.04 10.79
CA VAL A 31 -5.56 11.34 10.90
C VAL A 31 -6.00 11.37 12.35
N GLU A 32 -5.54 10.44 13.18
CA GLU A 32 -5.84 10.42 14.61
C GLU A 32 -5.34 11.70 15.30
N ILE A 33 -4.09 12.12 15.03
CA ILE A 33 -3.52 13.36 15.57
C ILE A 33 -4.34 14.59 15.16
N LEU A 34 -4.80 14.66 13.91
CA LEU A 34 -5.63 15.77 13.42
C LEU A 34 -6.98 15.81 14.12
N GLU A 35 -7.64 14.66 14.28
CA GLU A 35 -8.92 14.57 14.99
C GLU A 35 -8.78 14.93 16.48
N GLU A 36 -7.68 14.52 17.13
CA GLU A 36 -7.35 14.93 18.50
C GLU A 36 -7.12 16.44 18.63
N ALA A 37 -6.59 17.08 17.58
CA ALA A 37 -6.45 18.53 17.50
C ALA A 37 -7.76 19.28 17.22
N GLY A 38 -8.86 18.55 16.99
CA GLY A 38 -10.17 19.11 16.68
C GLY A 38 -10.39 19.43 15.19
N GLU A 39 -9.51 18.96 14.31
CA GLU A 39 -9.66 19.10 12.86
C GLU A 39 -10.58 18.02 12.28
N ASP A 40 -11.34 18.36 11.23
CA ASP A 40 -12.13 17.38 10.48
C ASP A 40 -11.23 16.65 9.47
N ALA A 41 -10.97 15.37 9.74
CA ALA A 41 -10.19 14.49 8.87
C ALA A 41 -11.05 13.38 8.21
N SER A 42 -12.38 13.53 8.21
CA SER A 42 -13.31 12.49 7.73
C SER A 42 -13.09 12.08 6.26
N GLU A 43 -12.80 13.05 5.38
CA GLU A 43 -12.48 12.78 3.97
C GLU A 43 -11.16 12.01 3.83
N VAL A 44 -10.12 12.40 4.58
CA VAL A 44 -8.82 11.73 4.57
C VAL A 44 -8.96 10.29 5.08
N ARG A 45 -9.73 10.09 6.15
CA ARG A 45 -10.06 8.76 6.69
C ARG A 45 -10.76 7.87 5.66
N ALA A 46 -11.69 8.43 4.90
CA ALA A 46 -12.36 7.72 3.81
C ALA A 46 -11.38 7.33 2.70
N LEU A 47 -10.47 8.23 2.30
CA LEU A 47 -9.45 7.97 1.29
C LEU A 47 -8.46 6.87 1.73
N ILE A 48 -8.03 6.89 2.99
CA ILE A 48 -7.16 5.83 3.56
C ILE A 48 -7.88 4.48 3.52
N THR A 49 -9.15 4.44 3.91
CA THR A 49 -9.97 3.22 3.90
C THR A 49 -10.12 2.68 2.48
N GLU A 50 -10.43 3.55 1.51
CA GLU A 50 -10.56 3.16 0.11
C GLU A 50 -9.23 2.64 -0.45
N THR A 51 -8.12 3.31 -0.13
CA THR A 51 -6.78 2.92 -0.55
C THR A 51 -6.43 1.52 -0.03
N ARG A 52 -6.73 1.22 1.23
CA ARG A 52 -6.56 -0.12 1.82
C ARG A 52 -7.29 -1.20 1.04
N VAL A 53 -8.56 -0.96 0.70
CA VAL A 53 -9.37 -1.90 -0.09
C VAL A 53 -8.77 -2.11 -1.48
N ARG A 54 -8.34 -1.04 -2.14
CA ARG A 54 -7.71 -1.10 -3.47
C ARG A 54 -6.40 -1.88 -3.44
N ILE A 55 -5.56 -1.67 -2.42
CA ILE A 55 -4.31 -2.42 -2.22
C ILE A 55 -4.57 -3.93 -2.17
N VAL A 56 -5.53 -4.37 -1.36
CA VAL A 56 -5.90 -5.80 -1.27
C VAL A 56 -6.41 -6.32 -2.62
N GLY A 57 -7.15 -5.52 -3.38
CA GLY A 57 -7.60 -5.87 -4.73
C GLY A 57 -6.45 -6.06 -5.72
N TRP A 58 -5.43 -5.20 -5.66
CA TRP A 58 -4.23 -5.30 -6.47
C TRP A 58 -3.34 -6.47 -6.06
N GLU A 59 -3.17 -6.74 -4.77
CA GLU A 59 -2.45 -7.92 -4.25
C GLU A 59 -3.04 -9.22 -4.84
N ARG A 60 -4.37 -9.37 -4.80
CA ARG A 60 -5.06 -10.53 -5.39
C ARG A 60 -4.88 -10.62 -6.90
N THR A 61 -4.72 -9.48 -7.57
CA THR A 61 -4.49 -9.44 -9.01
C THR A 61 -3.08 -9.87 -9.38
N LEU A 62 -2.07 -9.42 -8.62
CA LEU A 62 -0.68 -9.86 -8.77
C LEU A 62 -0.54 -11.34 -8.44
N GLN A 63 -1.18 -11.81 -7.37
CA GLN A 63 -1.14 -13.23 -6.97
C GLN A 63 -1.73 -14.15 -8.04
N ARG A 64 -2.82 -13.75 -8.70
CA ARG A 64 -3.40 -14.49 -9.85
C ARG A 64 -2.44 -14.60 -11.05
N ARG A 65 -1.44 -13.72 -11.12
CA ARG A 65 -0.38 -13.73 -12.14
C ARG A 65 0.91 -14.39 -11.65
N GLY A 66 0.91 -14.99 -10.47
CA GLY A 66 2.08 -15.67 -9.90
C GLY A 66 3.07 -14.74 -9.19
N ILE A 67 2.71 -13.48 -8.96
CA ILE A 67 3.58 -12.48 -8.33
C ILE A 67 3.11 -12.23 -6.90
N THR A 68 4.03 -12.36 -5.96
CA THR A 68 3.79 -12.12 -4.54
C THR A 68 4.24 -10.72 -4.16
N VAL A 69 3.40 -10.01 -3.43
CA VAL A 69 3.78 -8.70 -2.86
C VAL A 69 4.71 -8.95 -1.68
N PRO A 70 5.94 -8.41 -1.70
CA PRO A 70 6.88 -8.62 -0.62
C PRO A 70 6.33 -8.02 0.68
N SER A 71 6.52 -8.72 1.80
CA SER A 71 6.34 -8.09 3.11
C SER A 71 7.34 -6.93 3.20
N PRO A 72 6.94 -5.77 3.74
CA PRO A 72 7.89 -4.69 3.97
C PRO A 72 9.03 -5.26 4.81
N LYS A 73 10.27 -5.05 4.35
CA LYS A 73 11.44 -5.34 5.18
C LYS A 73 11.27 -4.49 6.42
N SER A 74 11.05 -5.12 7.58
CA SER A 74 11.21 -4.44 8.86
C SER A 74 12.53 -3.70 8.77
N LYS A 75 12.50 -2.37 8.81
CA LYS A 75 13.73 -1.62 9.01
C LYS A 75 14.24 -2.07 10.37
N GLU A 76 15.28 -2.90 10.38
CA GLU A 76 16.10 -3.08 11.57
C GLU A 76 16.51 -1.67 12.01
N GLU A 77 16.15 -1.33 13.25
CA GLU A 77 16.56 -0.08 13.90
C GLU A 77 18.10 -0.04 13.93
N GLU A 78 18.69 0.94 13.24
CA GLU A 78 20.09 1.37 13.46
C GLU A 78 20.16 2.35 14.63
#